data_AF-A0A7W2IA78-F1
#
_entry.id   AF-A0A7W2IA78-F1
#
_cell.length_a   1.000
_cell.length_b   1.000
_cell.length_c   1.000
_cell.angle_alpha   90.00
_cell.angle_beta   90.00
_cell.angle_gamma   90.00
#
_symmetry.space_group_name_H-M   'P 1'
#
loop_
_entity.id
_entity.type
_entity.pdbx_description
1 polymer ?
#
loop_
_entity_poly.entity_id
_entity_poly.type
_entity_poly.pdbx_seq_one_letter_code
_entity_poly.pdbx_strand_id
1 'polypeptide(L)'
;MRKTDLAKYDAKKLMGKMAVPGGAEFGKAAVVVDRREQRRRDQALGLVPFAVKLNSDLVAQIKALATEQGTDLNEVVAALLQKGLAS
;
A
#
# COMPACT_ATOMS: atom_id res chain seq x y z
N MET A 1 13.51 -14.44 -45.42
CA MET A 1 12.82 -13.17 -45.14
C MET A 1 13.66 -12.02 -45.72
N ARG A 2 13.06 -11.08 -46.47
CA ARG A 2 13.83 -10.09 -47.27
C ARG A 2 14.18 -8.86 -46.41
N LYS A 3 15.39 -8.31 -46.58
CA LYS A 3 15.94 -7.20 -45.77
C LYS A 3 15.09 -5.91 -45.81
N THR A 4 14.21 -5.77 -46.81
CA THR A 4 13.30 -4.64 -46.99
C THR A 4 12.13 -4.63 -46.00
N ASP A 5 11.78 -5.78 -45.45
CA ASP A 5 10.65 -5.89 -44.50
C ASP A 5 11.04 -5.38 -43.10
N LEU A 6 12.34 -5.49 -42.77
CA LEU A 6 12.90 -5.03 -41.49
C LEU A 6 12.87 -3.49 -41.39
N ALA A 7 13.27 -2.79 -42.47
CA ALA A 7 13.25 -1.34 -42.52
C ALA A 7 11.83 -0.74 -42.37
N LYS A 8 10.81 -1.44 -42.87
CA LYS A 8 9.40 -1.03 -42.71
C LYS A 8 8.90 -1.21 -41.28
N TYR A 9 9.34 -2.27 -40.60
CA TYR A 9 9.03 -2.49 -39.18
C TYR A 9 9.70 -1.45 -38.28
N ASP A 10 10.94 -1.08 -38.58
CA ASP A 10 11.67 -0.08 -37.82
C ASP A 10 11.05 1.32 -37.97
N ALA A 11 10.64 1.68 -39.20
CA ALA A 11 9.91 2.93 -39.43
C ALA A 11 8.56 2.99 -38.68
N LYS A 12 7.81 1.87 -38.65
CA LYS A 12 6.54 1.78 -37.93
C LYS A 12 6.73 1.88 -36.40
N LYS A 13 7.83 1.35 -35.87
CA LYS A 13 8.18 1.43 -34.45
C LYS A 13 8.66 2.83 -34.05
N LEU A 14 9.29 3.57 -34.97
CA LEU A 14 9.72 4.94 -34.75
C LEU A 14 8.54 5.92 -34.70
N MET A 15 7.56 5.76 -35.60
CA MET A 15 6.36 6.61 -35.63
C MET A 15 5.47 6.44 -34.38
N GLY A 16 5.41 5.25 -33.79
CA GLY A 16 4.67 5.01 -32.55
C GLY A 16 5.29 5.62 -31.28
N LYS A 17 6.52 6.17 -31.37
CA LYS A 17 7.25 6.75 -30.24
C LYS A 17 7.26 8.28 -30.23
N MET A 18 6.67 8.95 -31.22
CA MET A 18 6.45 10.39 -31.14
C MET A 18 5.30 10.66 -30.17
N ALA A 19 5.70 10.95 -28.94
CA ALA A 19 4.87 11.22 -27.79
C ALA A 19 3.87 12.37 -28.04
N VAL A 20 2.65 12.15 -27.55
CA VAL A 20 1.67 13.20 -27.27
C VAL A 20 2.27 14.15 -26.21
N PRO A 21 2.39 15.46 -26.47
CA PRO A 21 2.76 16.42 -25.44
C PRO A 21 1.50 16.68 -24.58
N GLY A 22 1.53 16.28 -23.31
CA GLY A 22 0.42 16.54 -22.36
C GLY A 22 -0.07 15.35 -21.55
N GLY A 23 0.58 14.19 -21.60
CA GLY A 23 0.29 13.10 -20.67
C GLY A 23 0.83 13.44 -19.28
N ALA A 24 -0.06 13.77 -18.34
CA ALA A 24 0.26 13.90 -16.93
C ALA A 24 1.13 12.73 -16.45
N GLU A 25 2.11 13.00 -15.59
CA GLU A 25 2.95 11.99 -14.93
C GLU A 25 2.08 11.07 -14.02
N PHE A 26 1.32 10.16 -14.63
CA PHE A 26 0.65 9.06 -13.95
C PHE A 26 1.74 8.06 -13.51
N GLY A 27 2.25 8.24 -12.30
CA GLY A 27 3.26 7.33 -11.77
C GLY A 27 4.24 7.85 -10.73
N LYS A 28 3.96 8.96 -10.02
CA LYS A 28 4.64 9.19 -8.73
C LYS A 28 4.13 8.16 -7.73
N ALA A 29 4.64 6.94 -7.85
CA ALA A 29 4.44 5.87 -6.89
C ALA A 29 5.07 6.33 -5.57
N ALA A 30 4.22 6.68 -4.61
CA ALA A 30 4.60 6.63 -3.20
C ALA A 30 5.31 5.30 -2.97
N VAL A 31 6.44 5.30 -2.27
CA VAL A 31 7.28 4.11 -1.99
C VAL A 31 6.37 2.97 -1.55
N VAL A 32 6.02 2.08 -2.49
CA VAL A 32 5.17 0.92 -2.21
C VAL A 32 6.10 -0.06 -1.55
N VAL A 33 6.23 0.05 -0.23
CA VAL A 33 6.87 -1.01 0.57
C VAL A 33 6.19 -2.30 0.18
N ASP A 34 6.97 -3.27 -0.30
CA ASP A 34 6.44 -4.55 -0.73
C ASP A 34 5.65 -5.15 0.44
N ARG A 35 4.34 -5.35 0.23
CA ARG A 35 3.42 -5.89 1.23
C ARG A 35 3.89 -7.25 1.76
N ARG A 36 4.71 -7.98 0.99
CA ARG A 36 5.35 -9.22 1.44
C ARG A 36 6.44 -8.96 2.46
N GLU A 37 7.27 -7.95 2.25
CA GLU A 37 8.29 -7.56 3.21
C GLU A 37 7.68 -7.00 4.48
N GLN A 38 6.61 -6.20 4.38
CA GLN A 38 5.88 -5.71 5.54
C GLN A 38 5.34 -6.87 6.38
N ARG A 39 4.64 -7.84 5.77
CA ARG A 39 4.20 -9.05 6.49
C ARG A 39 5.34 -9.85 7.09
N ARG A 40 6.51 -9.92 6.44
CA ARG A 40 7.68 -10.61 7.00
C ARG A 40 8.23 -9.88 8.23
N ARG A 41 8.26 -8.55 8.22
CA ARG A 41 8.63 -7.72 9.38
C ARG A 41 7.62 -7.91 10.51
N ASP A 42 6.33 -7.84 10.20
CA ASP A 42 5.25 -8.04 11.16
C ASP A 42 5.31 -9.43 11.79
N GLN A 43 5.53 -10.48 11.00
CA GLN A 43 5.73 -11.85 11.50
C GLN A 43 6.97 -11.96 12.39
N ALA A 44 8.08 -11.31 12.04
CA ALA A 44 9.28 -11.28 12.88
C ALA A 44 9.02 -10.58 14.23
N LEU A 45 8.08 -9.63 14.25
CA LEU A 45 7.60 -8.95 15.46
C LEU A 45 6.47 -9.70 16.18
N GLY A 46 6.08 -10.90 15.70
CA GLY A 46 4.99 -11.69 16.27
C GLY A 46 3.59 -11.12 16.01
N LEU A 47 3.46 -10.13 15.14
CA LEU A 47 2.19 -9.51 14.79
C LEU A 47 1.40 -10.43 13.85
N VAL A 48 0.18 -10.77 14.26
CA VAL A 48 -0.75 -11.59 13.48
C VAL A 48 -1.97 -10.74 13.14
N PRO A 49 -2.45 -10.74 11.88
CA PRO A 49 -3.68 -10.05 11.53
C PRO A 49 -4.87 -10.69 12.25
N PHE A 50 -5.51 -9.92 13.12
CA PHE A 50 -6.67 -10.36 13.91
C PHE A 50 -7.93 -9.62 13.46
N ALA A 51 -8.75 -10.28 12.66
CA ALA A 51 -9.98 -9.70 12.14
C ALA A 51 -11.16 -9.96 13.09
N VAL A 52 -11.67 -8.90 13.72
CA VAL A 52 -12.89 -8.93 14.53
C VAL A 52 -13.85 -7.87 14.05
N LYS A 53 -15.15 -8.18 14.05
CA LYS A 53 -16.20 -7.22 13.76
C LYS A 53 -16.47 -6.39 15.02
N LEU A 54 -16.23 -5.09 14.93
CA LEU A 54 -16.51 -4.12 16.00
C LEU A 54 -17.64 -3.19 15.56
N ASN A 55 -18.33 -2.61 16.55
CA ASN A 55 -19.31 -1.56 16.30
C ASN A 55 -18.61 -0.32 15.69
N SER A 56 -19.26 0.38 14.75
CA SER A 56 -18.73 1.57 14.07
C SER A 56 -18.32 2.68 15.04
N ASP A 57 -19.11 2.89 16.08
CA ASP A 57 -18.90 3.98 17.03
C ASP A 57 -17.70 3.67 17.93
N LEU A 58 -17.52 2.40 18.28
CA LEU A 58 -16.33 1.94 19.01
C LEU A 58 -15.07 2.12 18.16
N VAL A 59 -15.11 1.79 16.86
CA VAL A 59 -13.97 2.02 15.96
C VAL A 59 -13.64 3.51 15.85
N ALA A 60 -14.66 4.38 15.82
CA ALA A 60 -14.45 5.83 15.80
C ALA A 60 -13.77 6.33 17.09
N GLN A 61 -14.18 5.84 18.26
CA GLN A 61 -13.56 6.19 19.55
C GLN A 61 -12.10 5.73 19.62
N ILE A 62 -11.79 4.50 19.20
CA ILE A 62 -10.42 3.98 19.20
C ILE A 62 -9.52 4.83 18.28
N LYS A 63 -10.02 5.23 17.11
CA LYS A 63 -9.29 6.11 16.18
C LYS A 63 -9.06 7.52 16.74
N ALA A 64 -10.07 8.08 17.41
CA ALA A 64 -9.93 9.38 18.07
C ALA A 64 -8.86 9.31 19.17
N LEU A 65 -8.87 8.26 19.98
CA LEU A 65 -7.90 8.05 21.04
C LEU A 65 -6.48 7.86 20.49
N ALA A 66 -6.30 7.12 19.39
CA ALA A 66 -5.00 7.01 18.72
C ALA A 66 -4.51 8.36 18.19
N THR A 67 -5.42 9.19 17.65
CA THR A 67 -5.10 10.53 17.16
C THR A 67 -4.70 11.47 18.30
N GLU A 68 -5.41 11.41 19.43
CA GLU A 68 -5.13 12.20 20.62
C GLU A 68 -3.78 11.84 21.25
N GLN A 69 -3.44 10.54 21.28
CA GLN A 69 -2.18 10.05 21.83
C GLN A 69 -1.00 10.16 20.85
N GLY A 70 -1.27 10.39 19.56
CA GLY A 70 -0.25 10.40 18.51
C GLY A 70 0.42 9.03 18.30
N THR A 71 -0.24 7.95 18.70
CA THR A 71 0.26 6.57 18.65
C THR A 71 -0.39 5.77 17.53
N ASP A 72 0.20 4.62 17.19
CA ASP A 72 -0.38 3.74 16.18
C ASP A 72 -1.69 3.09 16.67
N LEU A 73 -2.61 2.84 15.74
CA LEU A 73 -3.90 2.20 16.05
C LEU A 73 -3.70 0.82 16.69
N ASN A 74 -2.69 0.06 16.26
CA ASN A 74 -2.45 -1.27 16.81
C ASN A 74 -1.91 -1.20 18.25
N GLU A 75 -1.11 -0.18 18.58
CA GLU A 75 -0.60 0.03 19.95
C GLU A 75 -1.75 0.34 20.91
N VAL A 76 -2.66 1.24 20.50
CA VAL A 76 -3.87 1.55 21.27
C VAL A 76 -4.72 0.31 21.49
N VAL A 77 -4.99 -0.45 20.44
CA VAL A 77 -5.80 -1.67 20.53
C VAL A 77 -5.13 -2.70 21.44
N ALA A 78 -3.81 -2.89 21.31
CA ALA A 78 -3.06 -3.80 22.19
C ALA A 78 -3.17 -3.39 23.66
N ALA A 79 -3.01 -2.09 23.97
CA ALA A 79 -3.12 -1.58 25.33
C ALA A 79 -4.54 -1.76 25.91
N LEU A 80 -5.58 -1.51 25.10
CA LEU A 80 -6.97 -1.72 25.51
C LEU A 80 -7.27 -3.20 25.78
N LEU A 81 -6.80 -4.10 24.91
CA LEU A 81 -6.98 -5.55 25.10
C LEU A 81 -6.23 -6.06 26.33
N GLN A 82 -4.98 -5.64 26.55
CA GLN A 82 -4.21 -6.03 27.73
C GLN A 82 -4.88 -5.55 29.03
N LYS A 83 -5.38 -4.31 29.06
CA LYS A 83 -6.13 -3.77 30.21
C LYS A 83 -7.41 -4.58 30.47
N GLY A 84 -8.15 -4.93 29.42
CA GLY A 84 -9.36 -5.74 29.54
C GLY A 84 -9.11 -7.19 29.96
N LEU A 85 -7.97 -7.79 29.60
CA LEU A 85 -7.59 -9.14 30.02
C LEU A 85 -7.01 -9.20 31.44
N ALA A 86 -6.50 -8.08 31.96
CA ALA A 86 -6.02 -7.95 33.34
C ALA A 86 -7.15 -7.64 34.34
N SER A 87 -8.40 -7.56 33.85
CA SER A 87 -9.61 -7.27 34.63
C SER A 87 -10.30 -8.55 35.12
#